data_AF-A0A2V8LAU2-F1
#
_entry.id   AF-A0A2V8LAU2-F1
#
_cell.length_a   1.000
_cell.length_b   1.000
_cell.length_c   1.000
_cell.angle_alpha   90.00
_cell.angle_beta   90.00
_cell.angle_gamma   90.00
#
_symmetry.space_group_name_H-M   'P 1'
#
loop_
_entity.id
_entity.type
_entity.pdbx_description
1 polymer ?
#
loop_
_entity_poly.entity_id
_entity_poly.type
_entity_poly.pdbx_seq_one_letter_code
_entity_poly.pdbx_strand_id
1 'polypeptide(L)'
;MKRLLWTVTCALMLLFAYTANAQNDLDRLDDKLRKHLEKKMPGWSYSRVEPMQGGAGVLIQVWSSKNRKVRIVAIQKGSAADAKESMNNFARNVREAQPWVEAGDEGYAWGYDLRQTHFRRGKIIFDIEVGADVNLDDDARSLSGAERQSREKAEIKRWTKEFANHVVDVADAP
;
A
#
# COMPACT_ATOMS: atom_id res chain seq x y z
N MET A 1 10.96 -24.19 -40.52
CA MET A 1 9.98 -23.08 -40.32
C MET A 1 8.78 -23.44 -39.46
N LYS A 2 8.15 -24.63 -39.58
CA LYS A 2 6.97 -25.00 -38.76
C LYS A 2 7.21 -25.07 -37.24
N ARG A 3 8.42 -25.41 -36.77
CA ARG A 3 8.74 -25.50 -35.32
C ARG A 3 8.89 -24.15 -34.61
N LEU A 4 9.21 -23.07 -35.33
CA LEU A 4 9.40 -21.73 -34.78
C LEU A 4 8.06 -21.02 -34.51
N LEU A 5 7.00 -21.42 -35.23
CA LEU A 5 5.66 -20.85 -35.10
C LEU A 5 4.98 -21.29 -33.78
N TRP A 6 5.22 -22.53 -33.34
CA TRP A 6 4.62 -23.09 -32.11
C TRP A 6 5.21 -22.49 -30.83
N THR A 7 6.50 -22.17 -30.80
CA THR A 7 7.14 -21.56 -29.61
C THR A 7 6.66 -20.13 -29.36
N VAL A 8 6.39 -19.36 -30.42
CA VAL A 8 5.87 -17.99 -30.30
C VAL A 8 4.44 -17.98 -29.74
N THR A 9 3.60 -18.93 -30.15
CA THR A 9 2.21 -19.02 -29.64
C THR A 9 2.17 -19.41 -28.17
N CYS A 10 3.02 -20.34 -27.71
CA CYS A 10 3.10 -20.70 -26.29
C CYS A 10 3.63 -19.55 -25.42
N ALA A 11 4.63 -18.80 -25.89
CA ALA A 11 5.17 -17.64 -25.17
C ALA A 11 4.12 -16.52 -25.01
N LEU A 12 3.27 -16.31 -26.03
CA LEU A 12 2.17 -15.33 -25.94
C LEU A 12 1.10 -15.76 -24.92
N MET A 13 0.72 -17.05 -24.89
CA MET A 13 -0.28 -17.53 -23.92
C MET A 13 0.20 -17.41 -22.46
N LEU A 14 1.51 -17.62 -22.21
CA LEU A 14 2.08 -17.48 -20.87
C LEU A 14 2.01 -16.04 -20.35
N LEU A 15 2.17 -15.04 -21.23
CA LEU A 15 2.07 -13.63 -20.86
C LEU A 15 0.63 -13.22 -20.51
N PHE A 16 -0.38 -13.71 -21.25
CA PHE A 16 -1.79 -13.45 -20.93
C PHE A 16 -2.25 -14.17 -19.66
N ALA A 17 -1.78 -15.39 -19.41
CA ALA A 17 -2.10 -16.10 -18.18
C ALA A 17 -1.52 -15.41 -16.93
N TYR A 18 -0.35 -14.79 -17.05
CA TYR A 18 0.30 -14.10 -15.94
C TYR A 18 -0.46 -12.82 -15.51
N THR A 19 -0.88 -11.99 -16.47
CA THR A 19 -1.62 -10.75 -16.18
C THR A 19 -2.99 -11.01 -15.56
N ALA A 20 -3.70 -12.05 -16.03
CA ALA A 20 -4.99 -12.45 -15.49
C ALA A 20 -4.90 -12.97 -14.04
N ASN A 21 -3.85 -13.74 -13.71
CA ASN A 21 -3.65 -14.26 -12.35
C ASN A 21 -3.27 -13.16 -11.35
N ALA A 22 -2.43 -12.20 -11.75
CA ALA A 22 -2.07 -11.08 -10.89
C ALA A 22 -3.29 -10.19 -10.56
N GLN A 23 -4.16 -9.93 -11.54
CA GLN A 23 -5.38 -9.17 -11.29
C GLN A 23 -6.32 -9.89 -10.31
N ASN A 24 -6.49 -11.21 -10.47
CA ASN A 24 -7.34 -12.02 -9.60
C ASN A 24 -6.82 -12.07 -8.15
N ASP A 25 -5.49 -12.21 -7.97
CA ASP A 25 -4.86 -12.17 -6.65
C ASP A 25 -5.11 -10.82 -5.95
N LEU A 26 -4.97 -9.70 -6.68
CA LEU A 26 -5.19 -8.37 -6.13
C LEU A 26 -6.67 -8.05 -5.87
N ASP A 27 -7.59 -8.56 -6.68
CA ASP A 27 -9.03 -8.39 -6.42
C ASP A 27 -9.46 -9.16 -5.17
N ARG A 28 -8.89 -10.35 -4.94
CA ARG A 28 -9.10 -11.10 -3.68
C ARG A 28 -8.51 -10.37 -2.49
N LEU A 29 -7.31 -9.79 -2.63
CA LEU A 29 -6.68 -8.98 -1.60
C LEU A 29 -7.52 -7.73 -1.29
N ASP A 30 -8.05 -7.08 -2.32
CA ASP A 30 -8.94 -5.92 -2.20
C ASP A 30 -10.17 -6.27 -1.36
N ASP A 31 -10.84 -7.36 -1.69
CA ASP A 31 -11.99 -7.86 -0.94
C ASP A 31 -11.67 -8.21 0.52
N LYS A 32 -10.53 -8.89 0.76
CA LYS A 32 -10.08 -9.24 2.11
C LYS A 32 -9.80 -7.99 2.94
N LEU A 33 -9.02 -7.05 2.40
CA LEU A 33 -8.68 -5.78 3.06
C LEU A 33 -9.92 -4.95 3.33
N ARG A 34 -10.81 -4.80 2.35
CA ARG A 34 -12.06 -4.04 2.49
C ARG A 34 -12.91 -4.59 3.62
N LYS A 35 -13.23 -5.89 3.60
CA LYS A 35 -14.08 -6.51 4.64
C LYS A 35 -13.44 -6.40 6.02
N HIS A 36 -12.13 -6.56 6.12
CA HIS A 36 -11.40 -6.44 7.39
C HIS A 36 -11.45 -5.01 7.92
N LEU A 37 -11.13 -4.03 7.08
CA LEU A 37 -11.08 -2.62 7.48
C LEU A 37 -12.48 -2.05 7.74
N GLU A 38 -13.52 -2.38 6.95
CA GLU A 38 -14.90 -1.99 7.26
C GLU A 38 -15.37 -2.50 8.64
N LYS A 39 -14.91 -3.70 9.01
CA LYS A 39 -15.21 -4.30 10.32
C LYS A 39 -14.41 -3.67 11.46
N LYS A 40 -13.12 -3.39 11.25
CA LYS A 40 -12.19 -2.94 12.29
C LYS A 40 -12.15 -1.43 12.46
N MET A 41 -12.46 -0.68 11.41
CA MET A 41 -12.36 0.77 11.31
C MET A 41 -13.74 1.39 11.00
N PRO A 42 -14.74 1.23 11.88
CA PRO A 42 -16.05 1.82 11.65
C PRO A 42 -15.94 3.35 11.51
N GLY A 43 -16.68 3.92 10.55
CA GLY A 43 -16.64 5.35 10.25
C GLY A 43 -15.56 5.77 9.25
N TRP A 44 -14.82 4.83 8.67
CA TRP A 44 -14.01 5.05 7.48
C TRP A 44 -14.77 4.61 6.22
N SER A 45 -14.72 5.43 5.18
CA SER A 45 -15.29 5.13 3.86
C SER A 45 -14.21 4.64 2.91
N TYR A 46 -14.52 3.59 2.16
CA TYR A 46 -13.65 3.00 1.16
C TYR A 46 -13.94 3.51 -0.26
N SER A 47 -12.90 3.71 -1.05
CA SER A 47 -12.98 3.80 -2.51
C SER A 47 -11.76 3.14 -3.17
N ARG A 48 -11.98 2.61 -4.37
CA ARG A 48 -10.93 2.07 -5.24
C ARG A 48 -10.57 3.09 -6.31
N VAL A 49 -9.28 3.24 -6.58
CA VAL A 49 -8.77 4.12 -7.63
C VAL A 49 -8.06 3.28 -8.68
N GLU A 50 -8.47 3.41 -9.94
CA GLU A 50 -7.82 2.71 -11.04
C GLU A 50 -6.52 3.42 -11.45
N PRO A 51 -5.42 2.67 -11.72
CA PRO A 51 -4.20 3.27 -12.24
C PRO A 51 -4.44 3.93 -13.60
N MET A 52 -3.95 5.16 -13.77
CA MET A 52 -4.15 5.95 -15.02
C MET A 52 -3.67 5.26 -16.30
N GLN A 53 -2.74 4.30 -16.22
CA GLN A 53 -2.15 3.59 -17.36
C GLN A 53 -2.49 2.10 -17.40
N GLY A 54 -3.64 1.67 -16.87
CA GLY A 54 -4.05 0.26 -16.94
C GLY A 54 -3.05 -0.70 -16.29
N GLY A 55 -2.42 -0.25 -15.20
CA GLY A 55 -1.33 -0.93 -14.53
C GLY A 55 -1.77 -2.25 -13.92
N ALA A 56 -1.70 -3.33 -14.70
CA ALA A 56 -1.84 -4.68 -14.18
C ALA A 56 -0.86 -4.89 -13.02
N GLY A 57 -1.33 -5.51 -11.94
CA GLY A 57 -0.50 -5.75 -10.76
C GLY A 57 -0.41 -4.57 -9.79
N VAL A 58 -1.27 -3.55 -9.91
CA VAL A 58 -1.39 -2.47 -8.91
C VAL A 58 -2.83 -2.35 -8.41
N LEU A 59 -3.00 -2.41 -7.10
CA LEU A 59 -4.25 -2.10 -6.40
C LEU A 59 -4.06 -0.79 -5.64
N ILE A 60 -5.01 0.14 -5.75
CA ILE A 60 -5.02 1.39 -4.97
C ILE A 60 -6.36 1.49 -4.23
N GLN A 61 -6.29 1.47 -2.90
CA GLN A 61 -7.42 1.77 -2.02
C GLN A 61 -7.23 3.14 -1.38
N VAL A 62 -8.33 3.88 -1.25
CA VAL A 62 -8.39 5.11 -0.49
C VAL A 62 -9.44 4.96 0.60
N TRP A 63 -9.02 5.20 1.82
CA TRP A 63 -9.85 5.21 3.01
C TRP A 63 -9.93 6.62 3.55
N SER A 64 -11.13 7.10 3.89
CA SER A 64 -11.30 8.44 4.46
C SER A 64 -12.24 8.46 5.64
N SER A 65 -11.93 9.28 6.63
CA SER A 65 -12.83 9.58 7.74
C SER A 65 -12.66 11.05 8.12
N LYS A 66 -13.74 11.84 8.00
CA LYS A 66 -13.70 13.30 8.20
C LYS A 66 -12.56 13.94 7.39
N ASN A 67 -11.58 14.50 8.09
CA ASN A 67 -10.37 15.18 7.60
C ASN A 67 -9.11 14.31 7.73
N ARG A 68 -9.28 12.99 7.70
CA ARG A 68 -8.21 11.99 7.62
C ARG A 68 -8.37 11.19 6.33
N LYS A 69 -7.25 10.86 5.69
CA LYS A 69 -7.20 10.02 4.50
C LYS A 69 -6.02 9.07 4.59
N VAL A 70 -6.24 7.82 4.21
CA VAL A 70 -5.21 6.79 4.07
C VAL A 70 -5.28 6.23 2.67
N ARG A 71 -4.14 6.17 1.98
CA ARG A 71 -3.99 5.52 0.68
C ARG A 71 -3.16 4.27 0.88
N ILE A 72 -3.70 3.12 0.48
CA ILE A 72 -2.98 1.84 0.45
C ILE A 72 -2.77 1.49 -1.01
N VAL A 73 -1.51 1.28 -1.40
CA VAL A 73 -1.15 0.74 -2.71
C VAL A 73 -0.54 -0.63 -2.50
N ALA A 74 -1.05 -1.64 -3.20
CA ALA A 74 -0.42 -2.95 -3.26
C ALA A 74 0.11 -3.20 -4.68
N ILE A 75 1.40 -3.51 -4.77
CA ILE A 75 2.11 -3.73 -6.03
C ILE A 75 2.55 -5.20 -6.06
N GLN A 76 1.95 -5.98 -6.95
CA GLN A 76 2.32 -7.37 -7.15
C GLN A 76 3.50 -7.49 -8.12
N LYS A 77 4.55 -8.18 -7.69
CA LYS A 77 5.72 -8.51 -8.50
C LYS A 77 5.64 -9.94 -9.04
N GLY A 78 6.52 -10.27 -9.99
CA GLY A 78 6.62 -11.61 -10.58
C GLY A 78 7.02 -12.69 -9.59
N SER A 79 7.90 -12.35 -8.67
CA SER A 79 8.35 -13.24 -7.62
C SER A 79 8.62 -12.50 -6.31
N ALA A 80 8.78 -13.26 -5.22
CA ALA A 80 9.27 -12.72 -3.96
C ALA A 80 10.70 -12.16 -4.08
N ALA A 81 11.52 -12.72 -4.98
CA ALA A 81 12.86 -12.22 -5.25
C ALA A 81 12.82 -10.85 -5.93
N ASP A 82 11.93 -10.67 -6.91
CA ASP A 82 11.74 -9.38 -7.60
C ASP A 82 11.24 -8.31 -6.62
N ALA A 83 10.33 -8.69 -5.72
CA ALA A 83 9.85 -7.80 -4.68
C ALA A 83 10.99 -7.41 -3.71
N LYS A 84 11.81 -8.37 -3.29
CA LYS A 84 13.00 -8.10 -2.45
C LYS A 84 14.01 -7.19 -3.15
N GLU A 85 14.28 -7.41 -4.44
CA GLU A 85 15.16 -6.55 -5.21
C GLU A 85 14.59 -5.13 -5.31
N SER A 86 13.28 -4.98 -5.51
CA SER A 86 12.60 -3.69 -5.51
C SER A 86 12.74 -2.97 -4.16
N MET A 87 12.61 -3.69 -3.03
CA MET A 87 12.83 -3.13 -1.68
C MET A 87 14.28 -2.66 -1.49
N ASN A 88 15.27 -3.45 -1.94
CA ASN A 88 16.68 -3.07 -1.88
C ASN A 88 16.99 -1.84 -2.74
N ASN A 89 16.36 -1.75 -3.92
CA ASN A 89 16.47 -0.58 -4.78
C ASN A 89 15.85 0.65 -4.10
N PHE A 90 14.69 0.51 -3.47
CA PHE A 90 14.08 1.58 -2.69
C PHE A 90 15.01 2.08 -1.58
N ALA A 91 15.51 1.18 -0.74
CA ALA A 91 16.37 1.53 0.40
C ALA A 91 17.69 2.23 -0.01
N ARG A 92 18.23 1.90 -1.19
CA ARG A 92 19.44 2.56 -1.72
C ARG A 92 19.19 3.96 -2.26
N ASN A 93 17.98 4.23 -2.76
CA ASN A 93 17.68 5.46 -3.50
C ASN A 93 16.89 6.49 -2.66
N VAL A 94 16.22 6.07 -1.59
CA VAL A 94 15.45 6.96 -0.71
C VAL A 94 16.25 7.23 0.55
N ARG A 95 16.94 8.38 0.61
CA ARG A 95 17.92 8.70 1.67
C ARG A 95 17.28 8.85 3.05
N GLU A 96 16.04 9.30 3.09
CA GLU A 96 15.24 9.53 4.29
C GLU A 96 14.52 8.27 4.79
N ALA A 97 14.65 7.13 4.09
CA ALA A 97 14.01 5.89 4.48
C ALA A 97 14.60 5.38 5.80
N GLN A 98 13.73 5.23 6.80
CA GLN A 98 14.07 4.68 8.11
C GLN A 98 13.55 3.25 8.20
N PRO A 99 14.36 2.26 8.65
CA PRO A 99 13.88 0.90 8.84
C PRO A 99 12.65 0.85 9.74
N TRP A 100 11.61 0.15 9.29
CA TRP A 100 10.39 -0.09 10.05
C TRP A 100 10.33 -1.55 10.48
N VAL A 101 10.86 -1.84 11.67
CA VAL A 101 11.08 -3.21 12.17
C VAL A 101 9.77 -3.99 12.40
N GLU A 102 8.68 -3.28 12.69
CA GLU A 102 7.36 -3.88 12.91
C GLU A 102 6.76 -4.45 11.62
N ALA A 103 7.35 -4.10 10.47
CA ALA A 103 6.90 -4.52 9.16
C ALA A 103 7.21 -5.98 8.83
N GLY A 104 7.80 -6.81 9.69
CA GLY A 104 8.09 -8.23 9.41
C GLY A 104 9.22 -8.44 8.39
N ASP A 105 8.92 -9.00 7.20
CA ASP A 105 9.89 -9.37 6.16
C ASP A 105 10.94 -8.27 5.86
N GLU A 106 10.48 -7.06 5.52
CA GLU A 106 11.27 -5.88 5.16
C GLU A 106 10.31 -4.68 5.10
N GLY A 107 10.69 -3.53 5.68
CA GLY A 107 9.89 -2.31 5.59
C GLY A 107 10.63 -1.05 5.99
N TYR A 108 10.13 0.08 5.49
CA TYR A 108 10.70 1.41 5.68
C TYR A 108 9.59 2.42 5.92
N ALA A 109 9.81 3.36 6.82
CA ALA A 109 9.03 4.59 6.93
C ALA A 109 9.79 5.74 6.25
N TRP A 110 9.10 6.58 5.48
CA TRP A 110 9.72 7.62 4.65
C TRP A 110 8.75 8.78 4.36
N GLY A 111 9.24 9.77 3.62
CA GLY A 111 8.50 10.98 3.28
C GLY A 111 8.42 11.99 4.44
N TYR A 112 7.69 13.08 4.22
CA TYR A 112 7.56 14.15 5.21
C TYR A 112 6.91 13.65 6.50
N ASP A 113 7.63 13.80 7.62
CA ASP A 113 7.24 13.30 8.95
C ASP A 113 6.94 11.79 9.00
N LEU A 114 7.59 10.99 8.15
CA LEU A 114 7.42 9.52 8.10
C LEU A 114 5.96 9.09 7.83
N ARG A 115 5.22 9.92 7.08
CA ARG A 115 3.80 9.67 6.76
C ARG A 115 3.57 8.54 5.75
N GLN A 116 4.64 8.00 5.18
CA GLN A 116 4.60 6.91 4.22
C GLN A 116 5.33 5.69 4.78
N THR A 117 4.77 4.50 4.59
CA THR A 117 5.45 3.23 4.85
C THR A 117 5.48 2.38 3.60
N HIS A 118 6.64 1.80 3.30
CA HIS A 118 6.91 0.93 2.17
C HIS A 118 7.39 -0.42 2.72
N PHE A 119 6.64 -1.51 2.53
CA PHE A 119 6.99 -2.81 3.08
C PHE A 119 6.57 -3.98 2.20
N ARG A 120 7.14 -5.16 2.43
CA ARG A 120 6.93 -6.35 1.59
C ARG A 120 6.27 -7.49 2.35
N ARG A 121 5.42 -8.25 1.65
CA ARG A 121 4.96 -9.60 2.05
C ARG A 121 4.98 -10.53 0.86
N GLY A 122 5.88 -11.51 0.88
CA GLY A 122 6.08 -12.42 -0.26
C GLY A 122 6.39 -11.63 -1.55
N LYS A 123 5.54 -11.77 -2.57
CA LYS A 123 5.64 -11.10 -3.88
C LYS A 123 4.95 -9.73 -3.95
N ILE A 124 4.32 -9.27 -2.88
CA ILE A 124 3.55 -8.02 -2.85
C ILE A 124 4.30 -6.97 -2.04
N ILE A 125 4.35 -5.75 -2.56
CA ILE A 125 4.85 -4.57 -1.88
C ILE A 125 3.66 -3.67 -1.54
N PHE A 126 3.64 -3.13 -0.33
CA PHE A 126 2.63 -2.22 0.16
C PHE A 126 3.23 -0.84 0.39
N ASP A 127 2.60 0.18 -0.19
CA ASP A 127 2.79 1.57 0.16
C ASP A 127 1.55 2.07 0.91
N ILE A 128 1.75 2.60 2.11
CA ILE A 128 0.68 3.25 2.88
C ILE A 128 1.06 4.69 3.10
N GLU A 129 0.17 5.60 2.74
CA GLU A 129 0.34 7.03 2.93
C GLU A 129 -0.83 7.59 3.73
N VAL A 130 -0.52 8.42 4.73
CA VAL A 130 -1.52 9.05 5.59
C VAL A 130 -1.49 10.56 5.46
N GLY A 131 -2.68 11.15 5.32
CA GLY A 131 -2.93 12.58 5.44
C GLY A 131 -3.88 12.88 6.60
N ALA A 132 -3.55 13.91 7.38
CA ALA A 132 -4.39 14.43 8.45
C ALA A 132 -4.46 15.96 8.36
N ASP A 133 -5.63 16.52 8.07
CA ASP A 133 -5.80 17.98 8.03
C ASP A 133 -6.38 18.48 9.34
N VAL A 134 -5.52 18.62 10.35
CA VAL A 134 -5.89 19.07 11.71
C VAL A 134 -6.52 20.47 11.72
N ASN A 135 -6.31 21.29 10.69
CA ASN A 135 -6.95 22.62 10.63
C ASN A 135 -8.47 22.54 10.45
N LEU A 136 -8.97 21.39 10.00
CA LEU A 136 -10.40 21.11 9.85
C LEU A 136 -11.00 20.40 11.07
N ASP A 137 -10.23 20.15 12.15
CA ASP A 137 -10.77 19.65 13.42
C ASP A 137 -11.63 20.76 14.09
N ASP A 138 -12.72 20.35 14.77
CA ASP A 138 -13.65 21.30 15.40
C ASP A 138 -12.98 22.19 16.46
N ASP A 139 -11.95 21.68 17.15
CA ASP A 139 -11.17 22.38 18.17
C ASP A 139 -9.89 23.04 17.63
N ALA A 140 -9.65 22.99 16.31
CA ALA A 140 -8.42 23.50 15.71
C ALA A 140 -8.17 24.98 16.01
N ARG A 141 -9.25 25.76 16.18
CA ARG A 141 -9.20 27.21 16.49
C ARG A 141 -8.69 27.51 17.90
N SER A 142 -8.81 26.58 18.85
CA SER A 142 -8.27 26.75 20.21
C SER A 142 -6.79 26.37 20.33
N LEU A 143 -6.19 25.84 19.26
CA LEU A 143 -4.80 25.39 19.27
C LEU A 143 -3.88 26.46 18.65
N SER A 144 -2.67 26.55 19.18
CA SER A 144 -1.55 27.22 18.52
C SER A 144 -1.11 26.46 17.25
N GLY A 145 -0.31 27.11 16.41
CA GLY A 145 0.27 26.45 15.24
C GLY A 145 1.15 25.25 15.59
N ALA A 146 1.94 25.34 16.66
CA ALA A 146 2.80 24.25 17.12
C ALA A 146 1.99 23.04 17.65
N GLU A 147 0.89 23.30 18.37
CA GLU A 147 -0.01 22.23 18.84
C GLU A 147 -0.71 21.53 17.67
N ARG A 148 -1.18 22.28 16.66
CA ARG A 148 -1.75 21.68 15.44
C ARG A 148 -0.74 20.80 14.71
N GLN A 149 0.49 21.27 14.54
CA GLN A 149 1.54 20.49 13.87
C GLN A 149 1.91 19.24 14.68
N SER A 150 2.05 19.36 16.00
CA SER A 150 2.34 18.22 16.88
C SER A 150 1.22 17.16 16.79
N ARG A 151 -0.03 17.61 16.80
CA ARG A 151 -1.20 16.73 16.63
C ARG A 151 -1.23 16.08 15.25
N GLU A 152 -0.96 16.81 14.18
CA GLU A 152 -0.90 16.25 12.82
C GLU A 152 0.11 15.10 12.75
N LYS A 153 1.33 15.31 13.27
CA LYS A 153 2.36 14.28 13.31
C LYS A 153 1.92 13.07 14.14
N ALA A 154 1.27 13.29 15.28
CA ALA A 154 0.77 12.21 16.12
C ALA A 154 -0.32 11.39 15.43
N GLU A 155 -1.26 12.06 14.75
CA GLU A 155 -2.33 11.42 13.98
C GLU A 155 -1.78 10.63 12.79
N ILE A 156 -0.85 11.22 12.04
CA ILE A 156 -0.16 10.52 10.94
C ILE A 156 0.51 9.27 11.47
N LYS A 157 1.34 9.38 12.51
CA LYS A 157 2.05 8.23 13.09
C LYS A 157 1.07 7.14 13.55
N ARG A 158 -0.02 7.54 14.22
CA ARG A 158 -1.06 6.63 14.70
C ARG A 158 -1.70 5.86 13.54
N TRP A 159 -2.26 6.58 12.57
CA TRP A 159 -3.02 5.96 11.49
C TRP A 159 -2.12 5.18 10.53
N THR A 160 -0.87 5.61 10.32
CA THR A 160 0.12 4.84 9.55
C THR A 160 0.32 3.48 10.21
N LYS A 161 0.61 3.45 11.52
CA LYS A 161 0.80 2.19 12.25
C LYS A 161 -0.45 1.32 12.26
N GLU A 162 -1.62 1.92 12.52
CA GLU A 162 -2.88 1.19 12.63
C GLU A 162 -3.29 0.52 11.31
N PHE A 163 -3.25 1.26 10.19
CA PHE A 163 -3.55 0.69 8.87
C PHE A 163 -2.49 -0.32 8.43
N ALA A 164 -1.21 -0.07 8.71
CA ALA A 164 -0.17 -0.99 8.32
C ALA A 164 -0.26 -2.33 9.07
N ASN A 165 -0.63 -2.31 10.36
CA ASN A 165 -0.93 -3.52 11.11
C ASN A 165 -2.10 -4.30 10.48
N HIS A 166 -3.18 -3.61 10.09
CA HIS A 166 -4.30 -4.28 9.42
C HIS A 166 -3.94 -4.87 8.06
N VAL A 167 -3.07 -4.20 7.30
CA VAL A 167 -2.57 -4.75 6.03
C VAL A 167 -1.72 -5.99 6.28
N VAL A 168 -0.84 -5.97 7.28
CA VAL A 168 -0.04 -7.13 7.68
C VAL A 168 -0.93 -8.30 8.12
N ASP A 169 -1.91 -8.06 9.00
CA ASP A 169 -2.85 -9.08 9.47
C ASP A 169 -3.56 -9.78 8.31
N VAL A 170 -3.98 -9.01 7.29
CA VAL A 170 -4.71 -9.54 6.12
C VAL A 170 -3.77 -10.25 5.15
N ALA A 171 -2.55 -9.73 4.95
CA ALA A 171 -1.57 -10.31 4.04
C ALA A 171 -1.01 -11.64 4.56
N ASP A 172 -0.91 -11.79 5.88
CA ASP A 172 -0.40 -13.01 6.53
C ASP A 172 -1.52 -14.04 6.79
N ALA A 173 -2.79 -13.66 6.61
CA ALA A 173 -3.92 -14.57 6.74
C ALA A 173 -4.00 -15.56 5.55
N PRO A 174 -4.29 -16.85 5.80
CA PRO A 174 -4.33 -17.90 4.78
C PRO A 174 -5.36 -17.65 3.66
#